data_AF-A0A7X4IIT9-F1
#
_entry.id   AF-A0A7X4IIT9-F1
#
_cell.length_a   1.000
_cell.length_b   1.000
_cell.length_c   1.000
_cell.angle_alpha   90.00
_cell.angle_beta   90.00
_cell.angle_gamma   90.00
#
_symmetry.space_group_name_H-M   'P 1'
#
loop_
_entity.id
_entity.type
_entity.pdbx_description
1 polymer ?
#
loop_
_entity_poly.entity_id
_entity_poly.type
_entity_poly.pdbx_seq_one_letter_code
_entity_poly.pdbx_strand_id
1 'polypeptide(L)'
;MRYVSGILVCLLLLAVTTESMARRSHITNEQKAQLAKVNTIYLNVLALTENGRVTPDNLLTTAKTRLEAIGYKVVTDRKEPHDVEFRIKCEERKRWTGTTRSGGDAELADAPARLWKGPACLFNYRLEGRDLGWYKETRTDFVDAYAAAQKAKAKSSGQYALEQLNLKLQDFDFPVMIATEWRHTDRLAQLLENPDTDKRRKLRILSTLSRVQSKQAFPHLVKLARDENAEYAEEAIIALAGLGRSATPILTDIFVTTQNSKIQAAAAKGLGLVGAHTGDPDITPPLLDYLNKNLEDMDESSDIDFPVLTEVVWSIAKLRNDKSIEPIEQLNIKIWLIRDTSDEMRKLREAANVATKMVDLDYQIM
;
A
#
# COMPACT_ATOMS: atom_id res chain seq x y z
N MET A 1 20.47 -32.89 -72.91
CA MET A 1 21.36 -32.83 -71.72
C MET A 1 20.85 -31.74 -70.80
N ARG A 2 20.46 -32.10 -69.58
CA ARG A 2 19.89 -31.20 -68.58
C ARG A 2 21.02 -30.42 -67.90
N TYR A 3 21.04 -29.11 -68.04
CA TYR A 3 21.77 -28.20 -67.14
C TYR A 3 20.74 -27.47 -66.29
N VAL A 4 20.68 -27.86 -65.02
CA VAL A 4 20.02 -27.13 -63.93
C VAL A 4 21.13 -26.75 -62.97
N SER A 5 21.33 -25.46 -62.72
CA SER A 5 21.60 -24.89 -61.38
C SER A 5 22.26 -23.51 -61.51
N GLY A 6 21.72 -22.54 -60.77
CA GLY A 6 22.41 -21.28 -60.54
C GLY A 6 21.51 -20.09 -60.20
N ILE A 7 20.65 -20.20 -59.18
CA ILE A 7 20.18 -19.00 -58.45
C ILE A 7 20.46 -19.24 -56.97
N LEU A 8 21.47 -18.53 -56.48
CA LEU A 8 21.89 -18.46 -55.09
C LEU A 8 20.88 -17.58 -54.35
N VAL A 9 19.99 -18.19 -53.56
CA VAL A 9 19.13 -17.48 -52.60
C VAL A 9 19.86 -17.45 -51.27
N CYS A 10 20.43 -16.30 -50.92
CA CYS A 10 20.90 -16.01 -49.57
C CYS A 10 19.70 -15.91 -48.62
N LEU A 11 19.41 -17.00 -47.90
CA LEU A 11 18.52 -16.99 -46.74
C LEU A 11 19.24 -16.34 -45.56
N LEU A 12 18.98 -15.04 -45.37
CA LEU A 12 19.23 -14.34 -44.12
C LEU A 12 18.27 -14.89 -43.05
N LEU A 13 18.78 -15.80 -42.23
CA LEU A 13 18.15 -16.18 -40.96
C LEU A 13 18.24 -14.96 -40.03
N LEU A 14 17.19 -14.13 -40.04
CA LEU A 14 16.90 -13.20 -38.97
C LEU A 14 16.61 -14.03 -37.71
N ALA A 15 17.64 -14.22 -36.88
CA ALA A 15 17.45 -14.60 -35.50
C ALA A 15 16.62 -13.50 -34.83
N VAL A 16 15.33 -13.75 -34.67
CA VAL A 16 14.49 -12.98 -33.75
C VAL A 16 15.06 -13.24 -32.36
N THR A 17 15.96 -12.39 -31.91
CA THR A 17 16.29 -12.28 -30.51
C THR A 17 15.03 -11.78 -29.85
N THR A 18 14.27 -12.69 -29.24
CA THR A 18 13.22 -12.32 -28.28
C THR A 18 13.88 -11.40 -27.28
N GLU A 19 13.48 -10.14 -27.29
CA GLU A 19 13.92 -9.15 -26.32
C GLU A 19 13.90 -9.78 -24.94
N SER A 20 15.02 -9.68 -24.24
CA SER A 20 15.12 -10.07 -22.85
C SER A 20 14.26 -9.11 -22.02
N MET A 21 12.94 -9.32 -22.02
CA MET A 21 12.07 -8.79 -20.99
C MET A 21 12.61 -9.32 -19.67
N ALA A 22 13.16 -8.43 -18.86
CA ALA A 22 13.54 -8.70 -17.49
C ALA A 22 12.43 -9.51 -16.83
N ARG A 23 12.73 -10.75 -16.45
CA ARG A 23 11.76 -11.69 -15.86
C ARG A 23 11.16 -11.08 -14.60
N ARG A 24 10.03 -10.39 -14.72
CA ARG A 24 8.98 -10.52 -13.70
C ARG A 24 8.65 -12.00 -13.70
N SER A 25 8.87 -12.70 -12.59
CA SER A 25 8.16 -13.94 -12.32
C SER A 25 6.68 -13.60 -12.31
N HIS A 26 6.03 -13.63 -13.47
CA HIS A 26 4.60 -13.40 -13.57
C HIS A 26 3.91 -14.54 -12.82
N ILE A 27 3.43 -14.26 -11.62
CA ILE A 27 2.59 -15.18 -10.85
C ILE A 27 1.32 -15.42 -11.67
N THR A 28 1.07 -16.68 -12.02
CA THR A 28 -0.10 -17.09 -12.79
C THR A 28 -1.39 -16.90 -11.99
N ASN A 29 -2.54 -16.86 -12.66
CA ASN A 29 -3.83 -16.74 -11.96
C ASN A 29 -4.11 -17.95 -11.07
N GLU A 30 -3.68 -19.16 -11.46
CA GLU A 30 -3.73 -20.35 -10.61
C GLU A 30 -2.91 -20.19 -9.35
N GLN A 31 -1.66 -19.73 -9.46
CA GLN A 31 -0.81 -19.48 -8.29
C GLN A 31 -1.43 -18.42 -7.38
N LYS A 32 -2.01 -17.34 -7.93
CA LYS A 32 -2.74 -16.35 -7.12
C LYS A 32 -3.93 -16.99 -6.38
N ALA A 33 -4.67 -17.87 -7.03
CA ALA A 33 -5.80 -18.58 -6.43
C ALA A 33 -5.36 -19.57 -5.34
N GLN A 34 -4.21 -20.23 -5.51
CA GLN A 34 -3.59 -21.07 -4.49
C GLN A 34 -3.13 -20.23 -3.28
N LEU A 35 -2.42 -19.13 -3.53
CA LEU A 35 -1.96 -18.22 -2.48
C LEU A 35 -3.11 -17.64 -1.66
N ALA A 36 -4.21 -17.26 -2.31
CA ALA A 36 -5.41 -16.77 -1.65
C ALA A 36 -6.06 -17.77 -0.69
N LYS A 37 -5.78 -19.08 -0.85
CA LYS A 37 -6.30 -20.16 0.00
C LYS A 37 -5.32 -20.65 1.06
N VAL A 38 -4.10 -20.11 1.11
CA VAL A 38 -3.08 -20.52 2.09
C VAL A 38 -3.61 -20.35 3.51
N ASN A 39 -3.54 -21.43 4.27
CA ASN A 39 -3.88 -21.46 5.69
C ASN A 39 -2.76 -22.05 6.55
N THR A 40 -2.05 -23.05 6.02
CA THR A 40 -0.96 -23.74 6.71
C THR A 40 0.38 -23.38 6.08
N ILE A 41 1.26 -22.77 6.89
CA ILE A 41 2.60 -22.34 6.49
C ILE A 41 3.63 -23.32 7.07
N TYR A 42 4.47 -23.88 6.20
CA TYR A 42 5.73 -24.48 6.65
C TYR A 42 6.77 -23.37 6.86
N LEU A 43 7.16 -23.15 8.11
CA LEU A 43 8.10 -22.10 8.49
C LEU A 43 9.54 -22.67 8.55
N ASN A 44 10.38 -22.21 7.63
CA ASN A 44 11.78 -22.60 7.52
C ASN A 44 12.71 -21.43 7.89
N VAL A 45 13.27 -21.47 9.10
CA VAL A 45 14.19 -20.44 9.60
C VAL A 45 15.64 -20.94 9.54
N LEU A 46 16.52 -20.12 8.98
CA LEU A 46 17.95 -20.37 8.90
C LEU A 46 18.72 -19.23 9.57
N ALA A 47 19.55 -19.55 10.56
CA ALA A 47 20.45 -18.61 11.22
C ALA A 47 21.91 -18.94 10.88
N LEU A 48 22.67 -17.94 10.42
CA LEU A 48 24.08 -18.06 10.06
C LEU A 48 24.93 -17.01 10.78
N THR A 49 26.02 -17.46 11.38
CA THR A 49 27.09 -16.61 11.94
C THR A 49 28.37 -16.80 11.13
N GLU A 50 29.42 -16.04 11.42
CA GLU A 50 30.75 -16.27 10.82
C GLU A 50 31.28 -17.69 11.09
N ASN A 51 30.89 -18.30 12.21
CA ASN A 51 31.26 -19.66 12.60
C ASN A 51 30.38 -20.76 11.96
N GLY A 52 29.42 -20.37 11.11
CA GLY A 52 28.53 -21.30 10.40
C GLY A 52 27.09 -21.28 10.91
N ARG A 53 26.37 -22.37 10.65
CA ARG A 53 24.95 -22.50 10.98
C ARG A 53 24.77 -22.68 12.48
N VAL A 54 23.82 -21.94 13.04
CA VAL A 54 23.42 -22.04 14.45
C VAL A 54 21.93 -22.37 14.56
N THR A 55 21.50 -22.85 15.72
CA THR A 55 20.09 -23.17 15.98
C THR A 55 19.26 -21.89 16.08
N PRO A 56 18.16 -21.74 15.30
CA PRO A 56 17.40 -20.51 15.22
C PRO A 56 16.23 -20.43 16.22
N ASP A 57 16.29 -21.06 17.40
CA ASP A 57 15.12 -21.30 18.25
C ASP A 57 14.33 -20.03 18.60
N ASN A 58 15.01 -18.94 18.97
CA ASN A 58 14.36 -17.66 19.29
C ASN A 58 13.72 -17.00 18.06
N LEU A 59 14.40 -17.04 16.92
CA LEU A 59 13.90 -16.50 15.65
C LEU A 59 12.69 -17.29 15.15
N LEU A 60 12.77 -18.63 15.24
CA LEU A 60 11.71 -19.55 14.88
C LEU A 60 10.48 -19.33 15.76
N THR A 61 10.66 -19.27 17.07
CA THR A 61 9.58 -19.03 18.04
C THR A 61 8.92 -17.68 17.77
N THR A 62 9.71 -16.61 17.62
CA THR A 62 9.20 -15.27 17.32
C THR A 62 8.40 -15.25 16.02
N ALA A 63 8.94 -15.82 14.93
CA ALA A 63 8.26 -15.85 13.65
C ALA A 63 6.97 -16.69 13.68
N LYS A 64 7.01 -17.85 14.34
CA LYS A 64 5.87 -18.75 14.51
C LYS A 64 4.73 -18.04 15.24
N THR A 65 5.01 -17.51 16.43
CA THR A 65 4.00 -16.80 17.25
C THR A 65 3.37 -15.65 16.47
N ARG A 66 4.16 -14.89 15.70
CA ARG A 66 3.64 -13.73 14.95
C ARG A 66 2.77 -14.12 13.75
N LEU A 67 3.03 -15.25 13.10
CA LEU A 67 2.17 -15.78 12.04
C LEU A 67 0.88 -16.38 12.62
N GLU A 68 0.99 -17.12 13.74
CA GLU A 68 -0.17 -17.69 14.44
C GLU A 68 -1.10 -16.60 15.00
N ALA A 69 -0.54 -15.48 15.48
CA ALA A 69 -1.31 -14.32 15.96
C ALA A 69 -2.24 -13.70 14.90
N ILE A 70 -1.98 -13.94 13.62
CA ILE A 70 -2.83 -13.46 12.52
C ILE A 70 -3.62 -14.59 11.85
N GLY A 71 -3.72 -15.75 12.53
CA GLY A 71 -4.59 -16.86 12.14
C GLY A 71 -4.01 -17.82 11.11
N TYR A 72 -2.69 -17.89 10.94
CA TYR A 72 -2.07 -18.98 10.17
C TYR A 72 -1.81 -20.19 11.07
N LYS A 73 -2.01 -21.39 10.54
CA LYS A 73 -1.45 -22.61 11.14
C LYS A 73 0.02 -22.71 10.73
N VAL A 74 0.93 -22.85 11.68
CA VAL A 74 2.37 -22.91 11.38
C VAL A 74 2.94 -24.26 11.75
N VAL A 75 3.54 -24.93 10.78
CA VAL A 75 4.26 -26.19 10.95
C VAL A 75 5.76 -25.97 10.76
N THR A 76 6.58 -26.75 11.47
CA THR A 76 8.05 -26.63 11.42
C THR A 76 8.74 -27.89 10.89
N ASP A 77 8.00 -28.99 10.75
CA ASP A 77 8.46 -30.16 10.00
C ASP A 77 7.97 -30.06 8.55
N ARG A 78 8.91 -30.24 7.61
CA ARG A 78 8.63 -30.25 6.16
C ARG A 78 7.70 -31.39 5.76
N LYS A 79 7.66 -32.48 6.53
CA LYS A 79 6.82 -33.66 6.24
C LYS A 79 5.34 -33.44 6.57
N GLU A 80 5.03 -32.46 7.41
CA GLU A 80 3.64 -32.13 7.72
C GLU A 80 2.96 -31.48 6.50
N PRO A 81 1.66 -31.75 6.27
CA PRO A 81 0.91 -31.09 5.19
C PRO A 81 0.92 -29.56 5.35
N HIS A 82 1.29 -28.86 4.28
CA HIS A 82 1.35 -27.40 4.24
C HIS A 82 1.04 -26.87 2.84
N ASP A 83 0.57 -25.63 2.76
CA ASP A 83 0.19 -24.99 1.49
C ASP A 83 1.38 -24.26 0.85
N VAL A 84 2.26 -23.71 1.69
CA VAL A 84 3.38 -22.87 1.25
C VAL A 84 4.58 -23.02 2.20
N GLU A 85 5.79 -22.94 1.67
CA GLU A 85 7.02 -22.80 2.47
C GLU A 85 7.33 -21.31 2.63
N PHE A 86 7.34 -20.80 3.86
CA PHE A 86 7.82 -19.45 4.18
C PHE A 86 9.22 -19.53 4.78
N ARG A 87 10.17 -18.78 4.21
CA ARG A 87 11.58 -18.87 4.60
C ARG A 87 12.07 -17.56 5.18
N ILE A 88 12.76 -17.65 6.32
CA ILE A 88 13.44 -16.53 6.95
C ILE A 88 14.92 -16.91 7.09
N LYS A 89 15.79 -16.19 6.40
CA LYS A 89 17.24 -16.39 6.48
C LYS A 89 17.88 -15.19 7.19
N CYS A 90 18.29 -15.38 8.42
CA CYS A 90 18.99 -14.39 9.23
C CYS A 90 20.50 -14.67 9.24
N GLU A 91 21.31 -13.69 8.89
CA GLU A 91 22.76 -13.82 8.78
C GLU A 91 23.44 -12.70 9.56
N GLU A 92 24.52 -13.00 10.28
CA GLU A 92 25.42 -12.00 10.89
C GLU A 92 26.06 -11.11 9.83
N ARG A 93 26.43 -11.69 8.68
CA ARG A 93 26.95 -10.96 7.52
C ARG A 93 26.20 -11.39 6.29
N LYS A 94 25.35 -10.50 5.79
CA LYS A 94 24.57 -10.74 4.58
C LYS A 94 25.48 -11.03 3.38
N ARG A 95 25.28 -12.19 2.74
CA ARG A 95 26.00 -12.61 1.52
C ARG A 95 25.11 -12.70 0.27
N TRP A 96 23.99 -11.98 0.22
CA TRP A 96 23.05 -12.04 -0.90
C TRP A 96 23.73 -11.90 -2.27
N THR A 97 23.54 -12.92 -3.11
CA THR A 97 24.10 -13.03 -4.48
C THR A 97 23.05 -12.87 -5.58
N GLY A 98 21.77 -12.68 -5.23
CA GLY A 98 20.71 -12.49 -6.21
C GLY A 98 20.75 -11.09 -6.86
N THR A 99 20.16 -10.98 -8.05
CA THR A 99 19.99 -9.68 -8.72
C THR A 99 19.01 -8.81 -7.92
N THR A 100 19.43 -7.60 -7.54
CA THR A 100 18.49 -6.58 -7.05
C THR A 100 17.48 -6.31 -8.16
N ARG A 101 16.17 -6.25 -7.82
CA ARG A 101 15.16 -5.82 -8.78
C ARG A 101 15.54 -4.42 -9.29
N SER A 102 15.26 -4.10 -10.54
CA SER A 102 15.41 -2.74 -11.05
C SER A 102 14.06 -2.03 -11.03
N GLY A 103 14.05 -0.71 -10.81
CA GLY A 103 12.83 0.11 -10.70
C GLY A 103 12.47 0.46 -9.25
N GLY A 104 11.36 1.19 -9.06
CA GLY A 104 10.98 1.77 -7.75
C GLY A 104 10.85 0.77 -6.60
N ASP A 105 10.49 -0.50 -6.88
CA ASP A 105 10.43 -1.56 -5.86
C ASP A 105 11.79 -1.86 -5.20
N ALA A 106 12.90 -1.51 -5.87
CA ALA A 106 14.26 -1.69 -5.37
C ALA A 106 14.65 -0.64 -4.32
N GLU A 107 13.95 0.49 -4.33
CA GLU A 107 14.21 1.65 -3.46
C GLU A 107 13.37 1.61 -2.18
N LEU A 108 12.45 0.64 -2.06
CA LEU A 108 11.68 0.43 -0.84
C LEU A 108 12.61 0.11 0.33
N ALA A 109 12.31 0.66 1.50
CA ALA A 109 13.11 0.45 2.72
C ALA A 109 13.25 -1.03 3.10
N ASP A 110 12.24 -1.84 2.76
CA ASP A 110 12.17 -3.27 3.01
C ASP A 110 12.69 -4.12 1.83
N ALA A 111 13.24 -3.51 0.79
CA ALA A 111 13.85 -4.21 -0.33
C ALA A 111 15.26 -4.72 0.04
N PRO A 112 15.69 -5.89 -0.47
CA PRO A 112 17.03 -6.40 -0.21
C PRO A 112 18.14 -5.46 -0.74
N ALA A 113 18.99 -4.93 0.14
CA ALA A 113 20.06 -4.01 -0.27
C ALA A 113 21.34 -4.73 -0.69
N ARG A 114 21.79 -4.49 -1.92
CA ARG A 114 23.04 -5.06 -2.44
C ARG A 114 24.28 -4.66 -1.63
N LEU A 115 24.32 -3.41 -1.17
CA LEU A 115 25.47 -2.81 -0.50
C LEU A 115 25.53 -3.12 1.00
N TRP A 116 24.42 -3.57 1.60
CA TRP A 116 24.42 -3.95 3.01
C TRP A 116 25.19 -5.25 3.23
N LYS A 117 26.20 -5.21 4.11
CA LYS A 117 27.05 -6.36 4.47
C LYS A 117 26.98 -6.74 5.95
N GLY A 118 26.14 -6.05 6.72
CA GLY A 118 25.92 -6.34 8.13
C GLY A 118 24.84 -7.40 8.37
N PRO A 119 24.36 -7.50 9.61
CA PRO A 119 23.31 -8.45 9.95
C PRO A 119 21.99 -8.12 9.27
N ALA A 120 21.33 -9.13 8.72
CA ALA A 120 20.03 -8.98 8.07
C ALA A 120 19.23 -10.28 8.09
N CYS A 121 17.90 -10.16 8.13
CA CYS A 121 16.97 -11.25 7.83
C CYS A 121 16.30 -11.02 6.48
N LEU A 122 16.44 -12.00 5.60
CA LEU A 122 15.78 -12.06 4.29
C LEU A 122 14.56 -12.97 4.37
N PHE A 123 13.44 -12.49 3.86
CA PHE A 123 12.17 -13.20 3.79
C PHE A 123 11.85 -13.57 2.35
N ASN A 124 11.40 -14.80 2.12
CA ASN A 124 10.78 -15.22 0.87
C ASN A 124 9.75 -16.33 1.11
N TYR A 125 9.03 -16.72 0.07
CA TYR A 125 8.18 -17.91 0.12
C TYR A 125 8.31 -18.73 -1.16
N ARG A 126 7.95 -20.01 -1.05
CA ARG A 126 7.90 -20.95 -2.16
C ARG A 126 6.56 -21.63 -2.21
N LEU A 127 5.96 -21.62 -3.39
CA LEU A 127 4.71 -22.33 -3.68
C LEU A 127 5.06 -23.56 -4.51
N GLU A 128 4.73 -24.75 -4.00
CA GLU A 128 5.09 -26.03 -4.63
C GLU A 128 6.60 -26.13 -4.96
N GLY A 129 7.44 -25.62 -4.05
CA GLY A 129 8.89 -25.57 -4.20
C GLY A 129 9.42 -24.50 -5.17
N ARG A 130 8.54 -23.76 -5.87
CA ARG A 130 8.93 -22.69 -6.78
C ARG A 130 9.07 -21.36 -6.06
N ASP A 131 10.18 -20.67 -6.29
CA ASP A 131 10.39 -19.29 -5.84
C ASP A 131 9.63 -18.32 -6.75
N LEU A 132 8.76 -17.50 -6.17
CA LEU A 132 7.95 -16.54 -6.92
C LEU A 132 8.54 -15.13 -6.96
N GLY A 133 9.73 -14.92 -6.39
CA GLY A 133 10.46 -13.65 -6.49
C GLY A 133 9.98 -12.56 -5.53
N TRP A 134 9.25 -12.92 -4.48
CA TRP A 134 8.92 -12.03 -3.37
C TRP A 134 10.05 -12.07 -2.35
N TYR A 135 10.75 -10.94 -2.19
CA TYR A 135 11.83 -10.79 -1.24
C TYR A 135 11.64 -9.54 -0.41
N LYS A 136 11.74 -9.69 0.91
CA LYS A 136 11.77 -8.59 1.87
C LYS A 136 12.97 -8.73 2.79
N GLU A 137 13.42 -7.61 3.34
CA GLU A 137 14.60 -7.57 4.20
C GLU A 137 14.39 -6.63 5.38
N THR A 138 14.81 -7.09 6.56
CA THR A 138 15.03 -6.25 7.73
C THR A 138 16.48 -6.34 8.17
N ARG A 139 16.99 -5.27 8.80
CA ARG A 139 18.41 -5.08 9.12
C ARG A 139 18.57 -4.57 10.53
N THR A 140 19.73 -4.83 11.12
CA THR A 140 20.17 -4.14 12.35
C THR A 140 20.54 -2.69 12.06
N ASP A 141 20.64 -1.88 13.11
CA ASP A 141 21.05 -0.46 12.99
C ASP A 141 22.58 -0.29 12.86
N PHE A 142 23.32 -1.40 12.84
CA PHE A 142 24.77 -1.45 12.70
C PHE A 142 25.17 -2.40 11.59
N VAL A 143 26.25 -2.06 10.88
CA VAL A 143 26.85 -2.91 9.85
C VAL A 143 27.88 -3.86 10.45
N ASP A 144 28.69 -3.38 11.38
CA ASP A 144 29.77 -4.15 12.00
C ASP A 144 29.28 -4.83 13.29
N ALA A 145 29.01 -6.14 13.21
CA ALA A 145 28.56 -6.94 14.33
C ALA A 145 29.61 -7.09 15.43
N TYR A 146 30.90 -7.08 15.09
CA TYR A 146 31.99 -7.21 16.04
C TYR A 146 32.12 -5.95 16.89
N ALA A 147 32.18 -4.78 16.25
CA ALA A 147 32.23 -3.50 16.95
C ALA A 147 30.99 -3.27 17.83
N ALA A 148 29.80 -3.64 17.32
CA ALA A 148 28.56 -3.52 18.08
C ALA A 148 28.52 -4.44 19.31
N ALA A 149 28.99 -5.69 19.17
CA ALA A 149 29.06 -6.64 20.27
C ALA A 149 30.08 -6.21 21.34
N GLN A 150 31.25 -5.69 20.95
CA GLN A 150 32.23 -5.13 21.88
C GLN A 150 31.65 -3.97 22.69
N LYS A 151 30.96 -3.03 22.02
CA LYS A 151 30.30 -1.89 22.68
C LYS A 151 29.23 -2.37 23.69
N ALA A 152 28.52 -3.44 23.35
CA ALA A 152 27.53 -4.07 24.22
C ALA A 152 28.13 -5.04 25.27
N LYS A 153 29.46 -5.22 25.29
CA LYS A 153 30.17 -6.19 26.14
C LYS A 153 29.66 -7.63 25.97
N ALA A 154 29.16 -7.96 24.78
CA ALA A 154 28.70 -9.30 24.43
C ALA A 154 29.89 -10.21 24.11
N LYS A 155 29.79 -11.50 24.49
CA LYS A 155 30.87 -12.48 24.31
C LYS A 155 31.00 -12.98 22.87
N SER A 156 29.93 -12.92 22.08
CA SER A 156 29.88 -13.42 20.71
C SER A 156 29.19 -12.39 19.81
N SER A 157 29.88 -11.96 18.74
CA SER A 157 29.32 -11.06 17.73
C SER A 157 28.15 -11.69 16.98
N GLY A 158 28.26 -12.96 16.62
CA GLY A 158 27.23 -13.70 15.93
C GLY A 158 25.96 -13.88 16.75
N GLN A 159 26.08 -14.27 18.02
CA GLN A 159 24.91 -14.39 18.90
C GLN A 159 24.27 -13.01 19.13
N TYR A 160 25.08 -11.99 19.43
CA TYR A 160 24.59 -10.63 19.60
C TYR A 160 23.87 -10.12 18.34
N ALA A 161 24.42 -10.33 17.15
CA ALA A 161 23.78 -9.96 15.90
C ALA A 161 22.42 -10.66 15.70
N LEU A 162 22.34 -11.97 15.99
CA LEU A 162 21.09 -12.73 15.88
C LEU A 162 20.05 -12.31 16.93
N GLU A 163 20.47 -11.95 18.14
CA GLU A 163 19.59 -11.37 19.17
C GLU A 163 19.01 -10.03 18.70
N GLN A 164 19.84 -9.14 18.15
CA GLN A 164 19.38 -7.87 17.60
C GLN A 164 18.47 -8.06 16.38
N LEU A 165 18.75 -9.05 15.53
CA LEU A 165 17.85 -9.43 14.44
C LEU A 165 16.52 -9.99 14.94
N ASN A 166 16.51 -10.70 16.08
CA ASN A 166 15.27 -11.16 16.70
C ASN A 166 14.42 -9.99 17.18
N LEU A 167 15.02 -8.95 17.76
CA LEU A 167 14.32 -7.70 18.11
C LEU A 167 13.74 -7.02 16.87
N LYS A 168 14.52 -6.93 15.78
CA LYS A 168 14.03 -6.41 14.49
C LYS A 168 12.90 -7.27 13.92
N LEU A 169 12.94 -8.58 14.11
CA LEU A 169 11.89 -9.50 13.68
C LEU A 169 10.59 -9.33 14.49
N GLN A 170 10.64 -8.81 15.72
CA GLN A 170 9.43 -8.49 16.50
C GLN A 170 8.72 -7.24 15.97
N ASP A 171 9.48 -6.23 15.54
CA ASP A 171 8.95 -4.97 15.01
C ASP A 171 8.57 -5.06 13.52
N PHE A 172 9.42 -5.71 12.70
CA PHE A 172 9.24 -5.78 11.25
C PHE A 172 7.99 -6.56 10.86
N ASP A 173 6.97 -5.89 10.32
CA ASP A 173 5.64 -6.47 10.12
C ASP A 173 5.49 -7.36 8.88
N PHE A 174 6.36 -8.36 8.76
CA PHE A 174 6.28 -9.38 7.72
C PHE A 174 4.93 -10.15 7.69
N PRO A 175 4.21 -10.39 8.81
CA PRO A 175 2.91 -11.08 8.75
C PRO A 175 1.86 -10.31 7.95
N VAL A 176 1.76 -8.99 8.13
CA VAL A 176 0.87 -8.15 7.32
C VAL A 176 1.34 -8.07 5.87
N MET A 177 2.65 -7.97 5.63
CA MET A 177 3.20 -7.94 4.27
C MET A 177 2.87 -9.22 3.49
N ILE A 178 2.97 -10.39 4.12
CA ILE A 178 2.70 -11.66 3.43
C ILE A 178 1.19 -11.89 3.27
N ALA A 179 0.37 -11.53 4.27
CA ALA A 179 -1.09 -11.56 4.13
C ALA A 179 -1.57 -10.63 3.00
N THR A 180 -0.91 -9.48 2.82
CA THR A 180 -1.15 -8.58 1.69
C THR A 180 -0.80 -9.22 0.36
N GLU A 181 0.41 -9.78 0.26
CA GLU A 181 0.89 -10.44 -0.96
C GLU A 181 -0.05 -11.55 -1.41
N TRP A 182 -0.58 -12.32 -0.45
CA TRP A 182 -1.51 -13.41 -0.71
C TRP A 182 -2.99 -12.99 -0.75
N ARG A 183 -3.29 -11.70 -0.59
CA ARG A 183 -4.64 -11.12 -0.60
C ARG A 183 -5.58 -11.69 0.47
N HIS A 184 -5.06 -11.99 1.66
CA HIS A 184 -5.85 -12.49 2.79
C HIS A 184 -6.55 -11.35 3.52
N THR A 185 -7.53 -10.75 2.88
CA THR A 185 -8.20 -9.56 3.42
C THR A 185 -8.99 -9.81 4.68
N ASP A 186 -9.52 -11.02 4.87
CA ASP A 186 -10.26 -11.36 6.09
C ASP A 186 -9.33 -11.31 7.32
N ARG A 187 -8.10 -11.83 7.19
CA ARG A 187 -7.06 -11.72 8.23
C ARG A 187 -6.68 -10.26 8.51
N LEU A 188 -6.51 -9.47 7.44
CA LEU A 188 -6.20 -8.04 7.56
C LEU A 188 -7.34 -7.26 8.21
N ALA A 189 -8.59 -7.59 7.89
CA ALA A 189 -9.77 -6.98 8.48
C ALA A 189 -9.92 -7.33 9.97
N GLN A 190 -9.69 -8.58 10.35
CA GLN A 190 -9.66 -8.99 11.76
C GLN A 190 -8.62 -8.20 12.58
N LEU A 191 -7.46 -7.87 11.99
CA LEU A 191 -6.46 -7.02 12.64
C LEU A 191 -6.93 -5.57 12.81
N LEU A 192 -7.75 -5.04 11.91
CA LEU A 192 -8.34 -3.70 12.08
C LEU A 192 -9.34 -3.67 13.24
N GLU A 193 -10.13 -4.74 13.38
CA GLU A 193 -11.14 -4.87 14.44
C GLU A 193 -10.53 -5.25 15.81
N ASN A 194 -9.33 -5.82 15.83
CA ASN A 194 -8.67 -6.20 17.08
C ASN A 194 -8.19 -4.95 17.87
N PRO A 195 -8.61 -4.77 19.13
CA PRO A 195 -8.21 -3.63 19.96
C PRO A 195 -6.71 -3.60 20.30
N ASP A 196 -6.06 -4.76 20.37
CA ASP A 196 -4.63 -4.90 20.71
C ASP A 196 -3.70 -4.61 19.51
N THR A 197 -4.27 -4.41 18.32
CA THR A 197 -3.47 -4.05 17.15
C THR A 197 -3.04 -2.60 17.23
N ASP A 198 -1.72 -2.36 17.20
CA ASP A 198 -1.16 -1.02 17.32
C ASP A 198 -1.61 -0.09 16.18
N LYS A 199 -1.71 1.21 16.49
CA LYS A 199 -2.13 2.26 15.56
C LYS A 199 -1.36 2.26 14.24
N ARG A 200 -0.03 2.12 14.30
CA ARG A 200 0.82 2.14 13.10
C ARG A 200 0.53 0.95 12.20
N ARG A 201 0.26 -0.22 12.78
CA ARG A 201 -0.16 -1.41 12.04
C ARG A 201 -1.55 -1.25 11.43
N LYS A 202 -2.54 -0.70 12.13
CA LYS A 202 -3.88 -0.43 11.56
C LYS A 202 -3.81 0.50 10.34
N LEU A 203 -3.07 1.62 10.46
CA LEU A 203 -2.87 2.56 9.35
C LEU A 203 -2.17 1.92 8.14
N ARG A 204 -1.14 1.08 8.40
CA ARG A 204 -0.46 0.33 7.33
C ARG A 204 -1.41 -0.64 6.63
N ILE A 205 -2.28 -1.32 7.37
CA ILE A 205 -3.28 -2.23 6.80
C ILE A 205 -4.25 -1.45 5.90
N LEU A 206 -4.81 -0.32 6.37
CA LEU A 206 -5.74 0.50 5.58
C LEU A 206 -5.10 1.02 4.28
N SER A 207 -3.89 1.58 4.37
CA SER A 207 -3.11 2.00 3.20
C SER A 207 -2.89 0.85 2.21
N THR A 208 -2.66 -0.35 2.73
CA THR A 208 -2.40 -1.53 1.91
C THR A 208 -3.66 -2.05 1.23
N LEU A 209 -4.79 -2.10 1.94
CA LEU A 209 -6.08 -2.53 1.40
C LEU A 209 -6.53 -1.63 0.24
N SER A 210 -6.31 -0.31 0.36
CA SER A 210 -6.50 0.68 -0.70
C SER A 210 -5.74 0.29 -1.98
N ARG A 211 -4.44 -0.03 -1.86
CA ARG A 211 -3.55 -0.33 -2.98
C ARG A 211 -3.86 -1.66 -3.67
N VAL A 212 -4.28 -2.69 -2.93
CA VAL A 212 -4.54 -4.03 -3.52
C VAL A 212 -5.91 -4.14 -4.18
N GLN A 213 -6.75 -3.10 -4.08
CA GLN A 213 -8.11 -3.03 -4.64
C GLN A 213 -8.94 -4.29 -4.32
N SER A 214 -8.85 -4.78 -3.08
CA SER A 214 -9.54 -6.01 -2.72
C SER A 214 -11.03 -5.75 -2.49
N LYS A 215 -11.86 -6.29 -3.39
CA LYS A 215 -13.32 -6.29 -3.22
C LYS A 215 -13.77 -6.99 -1.94
N GLN A 216 -13.00 -7.97 -1.46
CA GLN A 216 -13.30 -8.68 -0.21
C GLN A 216 -13.12 -7.79 1.03
N ALA A 217 -12.26 -6.77 0.98
CA ALA A 217 -12.12 -5.82 2.06
C ALA A 217 -13.28 -4.83 2.16
N PHE A 218 -14.11 -4.72 1.11
CA PHE A 218 -15.15 -3.70 1.00
C PHE A 218 -16.10 -3.68 2.20
N PRO A 219 -16.72 -4.80 2.64
CA PRO A 219 -17.67 -4.76 3.76
C PRO A 219 -17.05 -4.30 5.07
N HIS A 220 -15.80 -4.69 5.33
CA HIS A 220 -15.07 -4.30 6.54
C HIS A 220 -14.70 -2.82 6.54
N LEU A 221 -14.27 -2.29 5.40
CA LEU A 221 -13.98 -0.87 5.25
C LEU A 221 -15.24 -0.02 5.36
N VAL A 222 -16.38 -0.47 4.82
CA VAL A 222 -17.68 0.22 4.97
C VAL A 222 -18.09 0.30 6.43
N LYS A 223 -17.97 -0.80 7.18
CA LYS A 223 -18.28 -0.82 8.62
C LYS A 223 -17.43 0.20 9.39
N LEU A 224 -16.13 0.23 9.13
CA LEU A 224 -15.20 1.15 9.79
C LEU A 224 -15.43 2.61 9.39
N ALA A 225 -15.76 2.87 8.12
CA ALA A 225 -16.03 4.21 7.61
C ALA A 225 -17.34 4.82 8.14
N ARG A 226 -18.35 3.99 8.44
CA ARG A 226 -19.64 4.45 8.97
C ARG A 226 -19.66 4.68 10.48
N ASP A 227 -18.72 4.11 11.22
CA ASP A 227 -18.60 4.36 12.65
C ASP A 227 -17.88 5.69 12.88
N GLU A 228 -18.63 6.77 13.04
CA GLU A 228 -18.08 8.12 13.20
C GLU A 228 -17.23 8.29 14.46
N ASN A 229 -17.34 7.37 15.44
CA ASN A 229 -16.50 7.36 16.64
C ASN A 229 -15.25 6.49 16.46
N ALA A 230 -15.13 5.76 15.35
CA ALA A 230 -13.97 4.95 15.09
C ALA A 230 -12.77 5.85 14.81
N GLU A 231 -11.68 5.59 15.54
CA GLU A 231 -10.40 6.31 15.41
C GLU A 231 -9.87 6.33 13.96
N TYR A 232 -10.28 5.37 13.12
CA TYR A 232 -9.77 5.14 11.77
C TYR A 232 -10.81 5.33 10.66
N ALA A 233 -11.92 6.00 10.94
CA ALA A 233 -13.00 6.18 9.97
C ALA A 233 -12.54 6.99 8.73
N GLU A 234 -11.77 8.07 8.93
CA GLU A 234 -11.20 8.87 7.83
C GLU A 234 -10.29 8.00 6.93
N GLU A 235 -9.38 7.20 7.50
CA GLU A 235 -8.50 6.33 6.73
C GLU A 235 -9.25 5.18 6.06
N ALA A 236 -10.34 4.69 6.66
CA ALA A 236 -11.22 3.71 6.03
C ALA A 236 -11.92 4.28 4.79
N ILE A 237 -12.37 5.54 4.86
CA ILE A 237 -12.94 6.27 3.73
C ILE A 237 -11.92 6.40 2.59
N ILE A 238 -10.67 6.77 2.90
CA ILE A 238 -9.60 6.84 1.90
C ILE A 238 -9.28 5.45 1.33
N ALA A 239 -9.33 4.40 2.16
CA ALA A 239 -9.14 3.04 1.68
C ALA A 239 -10.27 2.59 0.75
N LEU A 240 -11.53 2.95 1.02
CA LEU A 240 -12.68 2.72 0.14
C LEU A 240 -12.48 3.43 -1.20
N ALA A 241 -12.05 4.69 -1.21
CA ALA A 241 -11.79 5.43 -2.45
C ALA A 241 -10.76 4.73 -3.35
N GLY A 242 -9.77 4.06 -2.77
CA GLY A 242 -8.79 3.24 -3.50
C GLY A 242 -9.40 2.04 -4.24
N LEU A 243 -10.60 1.58 -3.85
CA LEU A 243 -11.33 0.51 -4.54
C LEU A 243 -12.03 1.00 -5.82
N GLY A 244 -11.98 2.30 -6.11
CA GLY A 244 -12.51 2.91 -7.33
C GLY A 244 -14.04 3.02 -7.35
N ARG A 245 -14.63 2.95 -8.55
CA ARG A 245 -16.05 3.25 -8.81
C ARG A 245 -17.05 2.47 -7.93
N SER A 246 -16.70 1.27 -7.47
CA SER A 246 -17.57 0.52 -6.54
C SER A 246 -17.79 1.21 -5.19
N ALA A 247 -16.91 2.15 -4.82
CA ALA A 247 -17.04 2.92 -3.60
C ALA A 247 -17.88 4.20 -3.76
N THR A 248 -18.19 4.65 -4.98
CA THR A 248 -18.93 5.91 -5.20
C THR A 248 -20.25 5.95 -4.41
N PRO A 249 -21.14 4.93 -4.45
CA PRO A 249 -22.42 5.00 -3.74
C PRO A 249 -22.25 5.14 -2.22
N ILE A 250 -21.28 4.43 -1.64
CA ILE A 250 -21.06 4.48 -0.19
C ILE A 250 -20.41 5.79 0.25
N LEU A 251 -19.49 6.32 -0.54
CA LEU A 251 -18.84 7.59 -0.25
C LEU A 251 -19.83 8.76 -0.39
N THR A 252 -20.70 8.74 -1.40
CA THR A 252 -21.79 9.71 -1.56
C THR A 252 -22.75 9.64 -0.38
N ASP A 253 -23.17 8.44 0.01
CA ASP A 253 -24.07 8.27 1.16
C ASP A 253 -23.46 8.82 2.46
N ILE A 254 -22.18 8.52 2.74
CA ILE A 254 -21.48 9.08 3.91
C ILE A 254 -21.42 10.61 3.81
N PHE A 255 -21.04 11.16 2.65
CA PHE A 255 -20.92 12.60 2.43
C PHE A 255 -22.24 13.37 2.65
N VAL A 256 -23.38 12.80 2.25
CA VAL A 256 -24.68 13.49 2.36
C VAL A 256 -25.39 13.26 3.70
N THR A 257 -25.04 12.21 4.44
CA THR A 257 -25.76 11.82 5.67
C THR A 257 -25.05 12.18 6.96
N THR A 258 -23.71 12.12 6.98
CA THR A 258 -22.93 12.40 8.20
C THR A 258 -23.07 13.85 8.64
N GLN A 259 -23.02 14.08 9.96
CA GLN A 259 -22.94 15.43 10.55
C GLN A 259 -21.52 15.73 11.09
N ASN A 260 -20.61 14.77 10.99
CA ASN A 260 -19.24 14.95 11.45
C ASN A 260 -18.39 15.56 10.33
N SER A 261 -18.05 16.84 10.47
CA SER A 261 -17.24 17.62 9.51
C SER A 261 -15.99 16.89 9.02
N LYS A 262 -15.25 16.18 9.89
CA LYS A 262 -14.05 15.44 9.48
C LYS A 262 -14.38 14.25 8.57
N ILE A 263 -15.40 13.49 8.93
CA ILE A 263 -15.88 12.34 8.15
C ILE A 263 -16.46 12.80 6.81
N GLN A 264 -17.23 13.89 6.82
CA GLN A 264 -17.78 14.49 5.61
C GLN A 264 -16.66 14.99 4.67
N ALA A 265 -15.65 15.69 5.20
CA ALA A 265 -14.49 16.14 4.43
C ALA A 265 -13.70 14.96 3.85
N ALA A 266 -13.49 13.90 4.64
CA ALA A 266 -12.86 12.68 4.16
C ALA A 266 -13.67 12.01 3.04
N ALA A 267 -14.99 12.00 3.13
CA ALA A 267 -15.88 11.45 2.11
C ALA A 267 -15.82 12.28 0.81
N ALA A 268 -15.86 13.62 0.91
CA ALA A 268 -15.68 14.53 -0.21
C ALA A 268 -14.33 14.28 -0.91
N LYS A 269 -13.25 14.20 -0.14
CA LYS A 269 -11.91 13.87 -0.65
C LYS A 269 -11.88 12.50 -1.32
N GLY A 270 -12.49 11.50 -0.70
CA GLY A 270 -12.60 10.15 -1.23
C GLY A 270 -13.30 10.12 -2.59
N LEU A 271 -14.41 10.84 -2.71
CA LEU A 271 -15.13 11.08 -3.97
C LEU A 271 -14.21 11.70 -5.02
N GLY A 272 -13.51 12.81 -4.70
CA GLY A 272 -12.54 13.42 -5.61
C GLY A 272 -11.41 12.48 -6.06
N LEU A 273 -10.93 11.58 -5.18
CA LEU A 273 -9.93 10.57 -5.52
C LEU A 273 -10.48 9.51 -6.50
N VAL A 274 -11.70 9.01 -6.25
CA VAL A 274 -12.36 8.06 -7.17
C VAL A 274 -12.55 8.70 -8.54
N GLY A 275 -13.01 9.95 -8.58
CA GLY A 275 -13.26 10.68 -9.81
C GLY A 275 -11.99 10.94 -10.62
N ALA A 276 -10.91 11.38 -9.97
CA ALA A 276 -9.62 11.57 -10.62
C ALA A 276 -9.08 10.27 -11.25
N HIS A 277 -9.36 9.12 -10.64
CA HIS A 277 -8.88 7.82 -11.13
C HIS A 277 -9.80 7.19 -12.19
N THR A 278 -11.11 7.39 -12.09
CA THR A 278 -12.10 6.61 -12.87
C THR A 278 -12.96 7.43 -13.81
N GLY A 279 -12.90 8.76 -13.74
CA GLY A 279 -13.77 9.66 -14.51
C GLY A 279 -15.26 9.41 -14.28
N ASP A 280 -15.63 8.99 -13.07
CA ASP A 280 -17.02 8.68 -12.73
C ASP A 280 -17.86 9.97 -12.59
N PRO A 281 -18.84 10.21 -13.50
CA PRO A 281 -19.60 11.45 -13.52
C PRO A 281 -20.59 11.55 -12.34
N ASP A 282 -20.95 10.44 -11.71
CA ASP A 282 -21.91 10.39 -10.60
C ASP A 282 -21.39 11.08 -9.33
N ILE A 283 -20.10 11.43 -9.32
CA ILE A 283 -19.42 12.10 -8.22
C ILE A 283 -19.68 13.61 -8.21
N THR A 284 -19.82 14.24 -9.37
CA THR A 284 -19.94 15.70 -9.45
C THR A 284 -21.25 16.22 -8.87
N PRO A 285 -22.44 15.62 -9.13
CA PRO A 285 -23.71 16.13 -8.61
C PRO A 285 -23.75 16.37 -7.09
N PRO A 286 -23.36 15.43 -6.20
CA PRO A 286 -23.42 15.67 -4.76
C PRO A 286 -22.45 16.78 -4.31
N LEU A 287 -21.26 16.89 -4.92
CA LEU A 287 -20.29 17.93 -4.58
C LEU A 287 -20.77 19.33 -5.00
N LEU A 288 -21.38 19.45 -6.18
CA LEU A 288 -21.97 20.72 -6.64
C LEU A 288 -23.20 21.11 -5.84
N ASP A 289 -24.05 20.14 -5.45
CA ASP A 289 -25.20 20.41 -4.59
C ASP A 289 -24.76 20.99 -3.24
N TYR A 290 -23.74 20.40 -2.62
CA TYR A 290 -23.13 20.94 -1.39
C TYR A 290 -22.58 22.35 -1.60
N LEU A 291 -21.78 22.57 -2.67
CA LEU A 291 -21.20 23.88 -2.96
C LEU A 291 -22.28 24.94 -3.17
N ASN A 292 -23.26 24.68 -4.04
CA ASN A 292 -24.34 25.62 -4.33
C ASN A 292 -25.15 25.97 -3.09
N LYS A 293 -25.49 24.97 -2.27
CA LYS A 293 -26.22 25.20 -1.02
C LYS A 293 -25.42 26.06 -0.04
N ASN A 294 -24.11 25.85 0.07
CA ASN A 294 -23.27 26.70 0.92
C ASN A 294 -23.17 28.12 0.35
N LEU A 295 -23.18 28.30 -0.98
CA LEU A 295 -23.12 29.63 -1.59
C LEU A 295 -24.36 30.49 -1.30
N GLU A 296 -25.54 29.90 -1.10
CA GLU A 296 -26.78 30.61 -0.80
C GLU A 296 -26.64 31.48 0.46
N ASP A 297 -26.09 30.93 1.54
CA ASP A 297 -26.06 31.55 2.88
C ASP A 297 -24.63 31.83 3.41
N MET A 298 -23.61 31.89 2.54
CA MET A 298 -22.23 32.19 2.94
C MET A 298 -21.94 33.69 2.92
N ASP A 299 -22.08 34.35 4.07
CA ASP A 299 -21.86 35.78 4.24
C ASP A 299 -20.65 36.09 5.16
N GLU A 300 -20.36 35.22 6.13
CA GLU A 300 -19.22 35.34 7.04
C GLU A 300 -18.50 34.00 7.26
N SER A 301 -17.32 34.02 7.89
CA SER A 301 -16.52 32.80 8.11
C SER A 301 -17.21 31.76 9.00
N SER A 302 -18.14 32.18 9.87
CA SER A 302 -18.92 31.30 10.75
C SER A 302 -19.80 30.33 9.96
N ASP A 303 -20.22 30.72 8.76
CA ASP A 303 -21.11 29.95 7.90
C ASP A 303 -20.36 28.82 7.16
N ILE A 304 -19.03 28.82 7.24
CA ILE A 304 -18.17 27.95 6.45
C ILE A 304 -17.69 26.77 7.29
N ASP A 305 -18.13 25.57 6.93
CA ASP A 305 -17.43 24.34 7.32
C ASP A 305 -16.15 24.20 6.47
N PHE A 306 -15.06 24.81 6.95
CA PHE A 306 -13.79 24.86 6.22
C PHE A 306 -13.24 23.48 5.84
N PRO A 307 -13.18 22.47 6.74
CA PRO A 307 -12.76 21.12 6.37
C PRO A 307 -13.53 20.56 5.17
N VAL A 308 -14.85 20.66 5.18
CA VAL A 308 -15.70 20.06 4.15
C VAL A 308 -15.63 20.85 2.86
N LEU A 309 -15.88 22.17 2.90
CA LEU A 309 -15.90 23.00 1.70
C LEU A 309 -14.56 23.00 0.97
N THR A 310 -13.44 22.99 1.71
CA THR A 310 -12.11 22.92 1.10
C THR A 310 -11.90 21.61 0.33
N GLU A 311 -12.26 20.45 0.91
CA GLU A 311 -12.11 19.16 0.23
C GLU A 311 -13.13 18.98 -0.91
N VAL A 312 -14.33 19.57 -0.81
CA VAL A 312 -15.31 19.64 -1.91
C VAL A 312 -14.71 20.40 -3.11
N VAL A 313 -14.13 21.58 -2.88
CA VAL A 313 -13.52 22.40 -3.93
C VAL A 313 -12.31 21.70 -4.55
N TRP A 314 -11.43 21.09 -3.74
CA TRP A 314 -10.33 20.27 -4.25
C TRP A 314 -10.79 19.08 -5.08
N SER A 315 -11.94 18.51 -4.73
CA SER A 315 -12.52 17.38 -5.45
C SER A 315 -13.11 17.83 -6.77
N ILE A 316 -13.87 18.93 -6.79
CA ILE A 316 -14.37 19.56 -8.01
C ILE A 316 -13.22 19.94 -8.95
N ALA A 317 -12.13 20.50 -8.45
CA ALA A 317 -10.95 20.84 -9.26
C ALA A 317 -10.34 19.65 -10.02
N LYS A 318 -10.54 18.42 -9.52
CA LYS A 318 -10.08 17.18 -10.18
C LYS A 318 -11.10 16.61 -11.16
N LEU A 319 -12.37 17.00 -11.02
CA LEU A 319 -13.51 16.51 -11.78
C LEU A 319 -13.79 17.52 -12.89
N ARG A 320 -13.20 17.30 -14.07
CA ARG A 320 -13.39 18.15 -15.25
C ARG A 320 -14.88 18.24 -15.60
N ASN A 321 -15.55 19.31 -15.17
CA ASN A 321 -17.00 19.47 -15.33
C ASN A 321 -17.36 20.95 -15.47
N ASP A 322 -17.94 21.30 -16.62
CA ASP A 322 -18.35 22.64 -17.02
C ASP A 322 -19.39 23.27 -16.08
N LYS A 323 -20.28 22.46 -15.48
CA LYS A 323 -21.26 22.93 -14.48
C LYS A 323 -20.61 23.43 -13.19
N SER A 324 -19.30 23.24 -13.03
CA SER A 324 -18.54 23.72 -11.89
C SER A 324 -18.01 25.14 -12.07
N ILE A 325 -18.00 25.68 -13.30
CA ILE A 325 -17.43 27.00 -13.62
C ILE A 325 -18.07 28.08 -12.76
N GLU A 326 -19.38 28.29 -12.95
CA GLU A 326 -20.12 29.37 -12.30
C GLU A 326 -20.10 29.24 -10.76
N PRO A 327 -20.36 28.06 -10.15
CA PRO A 327 -20.26 27.92 -8.70
C PRO A 327 -18.86 28.23 -8.13
N ILE A 328 -17.78 27.83 -8.82
CA ILE A 328 -16.41 28.08 -8.37
C ILE A 328 -16.05 29.57 -8.50
N GLU A 329 -16.49 30.25 -9.56
CA GLU A 329 -16.33 31.70 -9.69
C GLU A 329 -17.06 32.46 -8.59
N GLN A 330 -18.33 32.10 -8.32
CA GLN A 330 -19.11 32.69 -7.24
C GLN A 330 -18.46 32.47 -5.88
N LEU A 331 -17.97 31.25 -5.61
CA LEU A 331 -17.20 30.95 -4.40
C LEU A 331 -15.99 31.88 -4.28
N ASN A 332 -15.18 31.99 -5.33
CA ASN A 332 -13.96 32.79 -5.31
C ASN A 332 -14.28 34.26 -4.98
N ILE A 333 -15.32 34.84 -5.59
CA ILE A 333 -15.76 36.20 -5.27
C ILE A 333 -16.12 36.32 -3.78
N LYS A 334 -17.00 35.44 -3.26
CA LYS A 334 -17.48 35.55 -1.88
C LYS A 334 -16.35 35.39 -0.85
N ILE A 335 -15.46 34.41 -0.98
CA ILE A 335 -14.38 34.16 0.00
C ILE A 335 -13.33 35.29 0.05
N TRP A 336 -13.23 36.12 -0.99
CA TRP A 336 -12.38 37.33 -0.99
C TRP A 336 -13.09 38.56 -0.39
N LEU A 337 -14.43 38.60 -0.41
CA LEU A 337 -15.21 39.63 0.26
C LEU A 337 -15.22 39.42 1.79
N ILE A 338 -15.19 38.17 2.24
CA ILE A 338 -15.05 37.83 3.66
C ILE A 338 -13.64 38.18 4.14
N ARG A 339 -13.54 39.14 5.07
CA ARG A 339 -12.26 39.63 5.61
C ARG A 339 -11.70 38.71 6.70
N ASP A 340 -11.34 37.49 6.30
CA ASP A 340 -10.70 36.50 7.16
C ASP A 340 -9.26 36.20 6.71
N THR A 341 -8.36 36.13 7.68
CA THR A 341 -6.92 35.86 7.52
C THR A 341 -6.48 34.54 8.16
N SER A 342 -7.44 33.71 8.58
CA SER A 342 -7.20 32.38 9.13
C SER A 342 -6.46 31.47 8.15
N ASP A 343 -5.78 30.46 8.69
CA ASP A 343 -5.09 29.47 7.88
C ASP A 343 -6.10 28.62 7.07
N GLU A 344 -7.29 28.43 7.63
CA GLU A 344 -8.44 27.76 7.03
C GLU A 344 -8.93 28.53 5.79
N MET A 345 -9.19 29.83 5.91
CA MET A 345 -9.58 30.68 4.79
C MET A 345 -8.50 30.73 3.70
N ARG A 346 -7.21 30.77 4.09
CA ARG A 346 -6.11 30.70 3.13
C ARG A 346 -6.13 29.40 2.32
N LYS A 347 -6.36 28.25 2.97
CA LYS A 347 -6.45 26.95 2.29
C LYS A 347 -7.65 26.87 1.34
N LEU A 348 -8.80 27.41 1.75
CA LEU A 348 -9.99 27.48 0.89
C LEU A 348 -9.75 28.36 -0.34
N ARG A 349 -9.14 29.54 -0.17
CA ARG A 349 -8.74 30.42 -1.28
C ARG A 349 -7.75 29.75 -2.22
N GLU A 350 -6.79 29.00 -1.69
CA GLU A 350 -5.87 28.22 -2.53
C GLU A 350 -6.62 27.18 -3.36
N ALA A 351 -7.51 26.41 -2.73
CA ALA A 351 -8.33 25.41 -3.41
C ALA A 351 -9.19 26.05 -4.52
N ALA A 352 -9.88 27.15 -4.22
CA ALA A 352 -10.73 27.87 -5.18
C ALA A 352 -9.90 28.41 -6.35
N ASN A 353 -8.74 29.03 -6.09
CA ASN A 353 -7.84 29.51 -7.15
C ASN A 353 -7.34 28.40 -8.07
N VAL A 354 -7.06 27.21 -7.52
CA VAL A 354 -6.70 26.05 -8.35
C VAL A 354 -7.90 25.55 -9.14
N ALA A 355 -9.08 25.46 -8.51
CA ALA A 355 -10.30 25.04 -9.17
C ALA A 355 -10.64 25.95 -10.37
N THR A 356 -10.62 27.28 -10.19
CA THR A 356 -10.83 28.24 -11.28
C THR A 356 -9.86 27.98 -12.44
N LYS A 357 -8.55 27.85 -12.17
CA LYS A 357 -7.55 27.59 -13.22
C LYS A 357 -7.78 26.28 -13.95
N MET A 358 -8.11 25.20 -13.23
CA MET A 358 -8.31 23.89 -13.83
C MET A 358 -9.56 23.87 -14.71
N VAL A 359 -10.62 24.51 -14.24
CA VAL A 359 -11.89 24.61 -14.94
C VAL A 359 -11.78 25.53 -16.18
N ASP A 360 -11.03 26.64 -16.08
CA ASP A 360 -10.76 27.56 -17.20
C ASP A 360 -9.88 26.94 -18.30
N LEU A 361 -8.84 26.19 -17.91
CA LEU A 361 -7.95 25.51 -18.85
C LEU A 361 -8.70 24.49 -19.71
N ASP A 362 -9.69 23.82 -19.14
CA ASP A 362 -10.47 22.80 -19.83
C ASP A 362 -11.47 23.41 -20.84
N TYR A 363 -11.92 24.65 -20.61
CA TYR A 363 -12.76 25.39 -21.56
C TYR A 363 -12.00 25.78 -22.84
N GLN A 364 -10.68 26.02 -22.77
CA GLN A 364 -9.88 26.39 -23.94
C GLN A 364 -9.54 25.21 -24.87
N ILE A 365 -9.82 23.97 -24.47
CA ILE A 365 -9.47 22.75 -25.18
C ILE A 365 -10.70 22.05 -25.79
N MET A 366 -11.92 22.45 -25.40
CA MET A 366 -13.17 22.06 -26.05
C MET A 366 -13.54 23.04 -27.15
#